data_AF-A0A6J4V3M6-F1
#
_entry.id   AF-A0A6J4V3M6-F1
#
_cell.length_a   1.000
_cell.length_b   1.000
_cell.length_c   1.000
_cell.angle_alpha   90.00
_cell.angle_beta   90.00
_cell.angle_gamma   90.00
#
_symmetry.space_group_name_H-M   'P 1'
#
loop_
_entity.id
_entity.type
_entity.pdbx_description
1 polymer ?
#
loop_
_entity_poly.entity_id
_entity_poly.type
_entity_poly.pdbx_seq_one_letter_code
_entity_poly.pdbx_strand_id
1 'polypeptide(L)'
;MQPADLRPRRAIEQTRAWTRGEIKMSQARAAGGHAMSAARELSGAARHAAYAAGQAAAVAHVAAHELGAAAYAIKAARAAAPGCEGERAGRIECRWQRERLPDAIRDLVLEDQRLRNEICWSVFDC
;
A
#
# COMPACT_ATOMS: atom_id res chain seq x y z
N MET A 1 -5.86 -9.28 -15.02
CA MET A 1 -6.60 -8.13 -14.45
C MET A 1 -8.03 -8.25 -14.97
N GLN A 2 -9.00 -8.50 -14.11
CA GLN A 2 -10.40 -8.24 -14.46
C GLN A 2 -10.60 -6.75 -14.14
N PRO A 3 -10.67 -5.83 -15.14
CA PRO A 3 -10.73 -4.39 -14.88
C PRO A 3 -11.96 -3.99 -14.05
N ALA A 4 -12.97 -4.87 -14.01
CA ALA A 4 -14.20 -4.74 -13.25
C ALA A 4 -14.10 -5.20 -11.78
N ASP A 5 -12.96 -5.76 -11.32
CA ASP A 5 -12.83 -6.12 -9.90
C ASP A 5 -12.72 -4.86 -9.04
N LEU A 6 -13.82 -4.53 -8.38
CA LEU A 6 -13.94 -3.33 -7.56
C LEU A 6 -13.29 -3.49 -6.18
N ARG A 7 -12.86 -4.69 -5.78
CA ARG A 7 -12.39 -4.95 -4.39
C ARG A 7 -11.21 -4.05 -3.99
N PRO A 8 -10.13 -3.87 -4.78
CA PRO A 8 -9.04 -2.95 -4.43
C PRO A 8 -9.49 -1.50 -4.33
N ARG A 9 -10.31 -1.03 -5.28
CA ARG A 9 -10.82 0.35 -5.28
C ARG A 9 -11.69 0.64 -4.06
N ARG A 10 -12.60 -0.30 -3.75
CA ARG A 10 -13.44 -0.24 -2.56
C ARG A 10 -12.61 -0.19 -1.28
N ALA A 11 -11.49 -0.92 -1.18
CA ALA A 11 -10.62 -0.84 -0.02
C ALA A 11 -10.05 0.58 0.18
N ILE A 12 -9.61 1.26 -0.88
CA ILE A 12 -9.16 2.66 -0.81
C ILE A 12 -10.30 3.61 -0.43
N GLU A 13 -11.48 3.45 -1.04
CA GLU A 13 -12.66 4.25 -0.72
C GLU A 13 -13.05 4.10 0.76
N GLN A 14 -13.07 2.87 1.28
CA GLN A 14 -13.40 2.57 2.67
C GLN A 14 -12.32 3.07 3.63
N THR A 15 -11.04 3.01 3.25
CA THR A 15 -9.95 3.66 4.02
C THR A 15 -10.24 5.14 4.22
N ARG A 16 -10.59 5.85 3.14
CA ARG A 16 -10.91 7.29 3.19
C ARG A 16 -12.22 7.57 3.93
N ALA A 17 -13.21 6.71 3.84
CA ALA A 17 -14.45 6.85 4.60
C ALA A 17 -14.20 6.68 6.11
N TRP A 18 -13.32 5.76 6.49
CA TRP A 18 -12.93 5.56 7.89
C TRP A 18 -12.19 6.78 8.44
N THR A 19 -11.26 7.38 7.68
CA THR A 19 -10.58 8.60 8.13
C THR A 19 -11.52 9.81 8.31
N ARG A 20 -12.70 9.78 7.67
CA ARG A 20 -13.78 10.77 7.86
C ARG A 20 -14.79 10.39 8.96
N GLY A 21 -14.63 9.24 9.61
CA GLY A 21 -15.56 8.74 10.64
C GLY A 21 -16.87 8.18 10.11
N GLU A 22 -17.00 7.92 8.81
CA GLU A 22 -18.25 7.49 8.16
C GLU A 22 -18.55 6.01 8.34
N ILE A 23 -17.53 5.20 8.62
CA ILE A 23 -17.63 3.75 8.78
C ILE A 23 -16.87 3.27 10.00
N LYS A 24 -17.22 2.09 10.49
CA LYS A 24 -16.50 1.41 11.58
C LYS A 24 -15.18 0.84 11.08
N MET A 25 -14.21 0.72 11.99
CA MET A 25 -12.94 0.00 11.75
C MET A 25 -13.16 -1.38 11.12
N SER A 26 -14.14 -2.14 11.62
CA SER A 26 -14.44 -3.49 11.12
C SER A 26 -14.86 -3.51 9.64
N GLN A 27 -15.54 -2.46 9.16
CA GLN A 27 -15.93 -2.32 7.76
C GLN A 27 -14.71 -2.04 6.88
N ALA A 28 -13.83 -1.14 7.30
CA ALA A 28 -12.55 -0.89 6.63
C ALA A 28 -11.68 -2.16 6.57
N ARG A 29 -11.52 -2.85 7.70
CA ARG A 29 -10.77 -4.12 7.79
C ARG A 29 -11.34 -5.19 6.87
N ALA A 30 -12.66 -5.34 6.81
CA ALA A 30 -13.31 -6.30 5.92
C ALA A 30 -13.06 -5.97 4.43
N ALA A 31 -13.15 -4.70 4.05
CA ALA A 31 -12.81 -4.25 2.69
C ALA A 31 -11.34 -4.54 2.36
N GLY A 32 -10.43 -4.34 3.31
CA GLY A 32 -9.02 -4.70 3.19
C GLY A 32 -8.83 -6.20 2.93
N GLY A 33 -9.50 -7.06 3.70
CA GLY A 33 -9.50 -8.50 3.50
C GLY A 33 -10.02 -8.93 2.12
N HIS A 34 -11.07 -8.28 1.61
CA HIS A 34 -11.57 -8.54 0.26
C HIS A 34 -10.55 -8.19 -0.83
N ALA A 35 -9.85 -7.05 -0.71
CA ALA A 35 -8.79 -6.66 -1.65
C ALA A 35 -7.59 -7.63 -1.59
N MET A 36 -7.18 -8.06 -0.38
CA MET A 36 -6.11 -9.05 -0.23
C MET A 36 -6.50 -10.43 -0.80
N SER A 37 -7.78 -10.82 -0.68
CA SER A 37 -8.30 -12.03 -1.31
C SER A 37 -8.21 -11.95 -2.84
N ALA A 38 -8.61 -10.81 -3.41
CA ALA A 38 -8.47 -10.54 -4.85
C ALA A 38 -7.03 -10.68 -5.34
N ALA A 39 -6.06 -10.18 -4.55
CA ALA A 39 -4.65 -10.23 -4.90
C ALA A 39 -4.09 -11.65 -5.11
N ARG A 40 -4.70 -12.66 -4.47
CA ARG A 40 -4.24 -14.07 -4.54
C ARG A 40 -4.31 -14.61 -5.97
N GLU A 41 -5.33 -14.24 -6.72
CA GLU A 41 -5.58 -14.68 -8.10
C GLU A 41 -4.81 -13.87 -9.16
N LEU A 42 -4.15 -12.78 -8.75
CA LEU A 42 -3.45 -11.87 -9.65
C LEU A 42 -1.94 -12.16 -9.70
N SER A 43 -1.22 -11.53 -10.61
CA SER A 43 0.25 -11.53 -10.66
C SER A 43 0.77 -10.12 -11.02
N GLY A 44 2.08 -9.91 -10.83
CA GLY A 44 2.76 -8.65 -11.18
C GLY A 44 2.17 -7.41 -10.49
N ALA A 45 2.14 -6.30 -11.21
CA ALA A 45 1.69 -4.99 -10.69
C ALA A 45 0.28 -5.03 -10.10
N ALA A 46 -0.65 -5.75 -10.73
CA ALA A 46 -2.03 -5.84 -10.28
C ALA A 46 -2.15 -6.52 -8.91
N ARG A 47 -1.38 -7.59 -8.66
CA ARG A 47 -1.31 -8.26 -7.34
C ARG A 47 -0.80 -7.30 -6.28
N HIS A 48 0.30 -6.61 -6.57
CA HIS A 48 0.92 -5.70 -5.61
C HIS A 48 0.02 -4.50 -5.30
N ALA A 49 -0.65 -3.91 -6.31
CA ALA A 49 -1.61 -2.85 -6.10
C ALA A 49 -2.81 -3.29 -5.24
N ALA A 50 -3.32 -4.50 -5.44
CA ALA A 50 -4.41 -5.06 -4.63
C ALA A 50 -3.96 -5.30 -3.17
N TYR A 51 -2.75 -5.81 -2.94
CA TYR A 51 -2.19 -5.90 -1.60
C TYR A 51 -1.98 -4.54 -0.94
N ALA A 52 -1.46 -3.55 -1.67
CA ALA A 52 -1.28 -2.19 -1.16
C ALA A 52 -2.60 -1.59 -0.68
N ALA A 53 -3.65 -1.70 -1.49
CA ALA A 53 -4.99 -1.24 -1.13
C ALA A 53 -5.57 -2.00 0.08
N GLY A 54 -5.35 -3.31 0.15
CA GLY A 54 -5.76 -4.14 1.28
C GLY A 54 -5.09 -3.72 2.59
N GLN A 55 -3.78 -3.49 2.55
CA GLN A 55 -2.98 -3.03 3.70
C GLN A 55 -3.43 -1.64 4.15
N ALA A 56 -3.66 -0.70 3.22
CA ALA A 56 -4.14 0.63 3.53
C ALA A 56 -5.46 0.61 4.33
N ALA A 57 -6.40 -0.26 3.93
CA ALA A 57 -7.67 -0.40 4.65
C ALA A 57 -7.52 -1.09 6.03
N ALA A 58 -6.50 -1.94 6.19
CA ALA A 58 -6.19 -2.60 7.45
C ALA A 58 -5.52 -1.68 8.47
N VAL A 59 -5.00 -0.50 8.07
CA VAL A 59 -4.48 0.53 9.00
C VAL A 59 -5.51 0.93 10.06
N ALA A 60 -6.80 0.94 9.70
CA ALA A 60 -7.89 1.20 10.62
C ALA A 60 -7.90 0.25 11.84
N HIS A 61 -7.42 -0.98 11.65
CA HIS A 61 -7.33 -2.00 12.70
C HIS A 61 -6.03 -1.85 13.51
N VAL A 62 -4.89 -1.67 12.84
CA VAL A 62 -3.58 -1.46 13.47
C VAL A 62 -2.66 -0.68 12.54
N ALA A 63 -2.01 0.36 13.08
CA ALA A 63 -1.18 1.28 12.31
C ALA A 63 -0.01 0.61 11.55
N ALA A 64 0.52 -0.50 12.07
CA ALA A 64 1.62 -1.25 11.46
C ALA A 64 1.37 -1.74 10.02
N HIS A 65 0.11 -1.75 9.56
CA HIS A 65 -0.21 -2.03 8.16
C HIS A 65 0.24 -0.93 7.19
N GLU A 66 0.63 0.25 7.68
CA GLU A 66 1.11 1.36 6.85
C GLU A 66 2.36 0.97 6.03
N LEU A 67 3.33 0.28 6.65
CA LEU A 67 4.54 -0.18 5.96
C LEU A 67 4.19 -1.13 4.82
N GLY A 68 3.24 -2.04 5.06
CA GLY A 68 2.75 -2.95 4.03
C GLY A 68 2.10 -2.21 2.87
N ALA A 69 1.31 -1.17 3.14
CA ALA A 69 0.67 -0.37 2.10
C ALA A 69 1.72 0.33 1.23
N ALA A 70 2.68 0.99 1.85
CA ALA A 70 3.78 1.69 1.19
C ALA A 70 4.67 0.74 0.37
N ALA A 71 5.12 -0.37 0.98
CA ALA A 71 6.01 -1.34 0.36
C ALA A 71 5.38 -2.03 -0.86
N TYR A 72 4.11 -2.45 -0.76
CA TYR A 72 3.43 -3.07 -1.89
C TYR A 72 3.13 -2.07 -3.01
N ALA A 73 2.87 -0.79 -2.71
CA ALA A 73 2.74 0.25 -3.73
C ALA A 73 4.05 0.43 -4.51
N ILE A 74 5.20 0.42 -3.82
CA ILE A 74 6.51 0.44 -4.49
C ILE A 74 6.69 -0.78 -5.38
N LYS A 75 6.37 -2.00 -4.90
CA LYS A 75 6.44 -3.22 -5.72
C LYS A 75 5.50 -3.17 -6.93
N ALA A 76 4.34 -2.53 -6.80
CA ALA A 76 3.42 -2.32 -7.91
C ALA A 76 4.05 -1.41 -8.97
N ALA A 77 4.68 -0.31 -8.56
CA ALA A 77 5.41 0.59 -9.47
C ALA A 77 6.58 -0.14 -10.16
N ARG A 78 7.38 -0.91 -9.41
CA ARG A 78 8.48 -1.71 -9.99
C ARG A 78 7.97 -2.68 -11.06
N ALA A 79 6.87 -3.38 -10.78
CA ALA A 79 6.30 -4.39 -11.68
C ALA A 79 5.52 -3.80 -12.87
N ALA A 80 5.11 -2.52 -12.79
CA ALA A 80 4.43 -1.83 -13.88
C ALA A 80 5.41 -1.16 -14.87
N ALA A 81 6.66 -0.95 -14.45
CA ALA A 81 7.67 -0.32 -15.28
C ALA A 81 8.08 -1.20 -16.47
N PRO A 82 8.31 -0.61 -17.66
CA PRO A 82 8.75 -1.36 -18.83
C PRO A 82 10.22 -1.79 -18.70
N GLY A 83 10.55 -2.95 -19.26
CA GLY A 83 11.93 -3.44 -19.38
C GLY A 83 12.66 -3.49 -18.03
N CYS A 84 13.87 -2.91 -17.99
CA CYS A 84 14.75 -2.92 -16.81
C CYS A 84 14.55 -1.70 -15.89
N GLU A 85 13.46 -0.94 -16.05
CA GLU A 85 13.25 0.31 -15.30
C GLU A 85 12.61 0.13 -13.90
N GLY A 86 12.31 -1.11 -13.51
CA GLY A 86 11.62 -1.42 -12.25
C GLY A 86 12.24 -0.77 -11.03
N GLU A 87 13.55 -0.93 -10.81
CA GLU A 87 14.26 -0.33 -9.66
C GLU A 87 14.19 1.20 -9.67
N ARG A 88 14.28 1.83 -10.84
CA ARG A 88 14.16 3.29 -10.99
C ARG A 88 12.75 3.75 -10.60
N ALA A 89 11.72 3.07 -11.11
CA ALA A 89 10.33 3.37 -10.79
C ALA A 89 10.03 3.19 -9.29
N GLY A 90 10.59 2.14 -8.67
CA GLY A 90 10.45 1.91 -7.24
C GLY A 90 11.05 3.02 -6.38
N ARG A 91 12.24 3.50 -6.72
CA ARG A 91 12.87 4.63 -6.01
C ARG A 91 12.10 5.94 -6.18
N ILE A 92 11.54 6.19 -7.36
CA ILE A 92 10.68 7.36 -7.61
C ILE A 92 9.43 7.30 -6.74
N GLU A 93 8.74 6.15 -6.71
CA GLU A 93 7.56 5.93 -5.87
C GLU A 93 7.89 6.11 -4.38
N CYS A 94 9.00 5.52 -3.91
CA CYS A 94 9.49 5.66 -2.54
C CYS A 94 9.69 7.14 -2.15
N ARG A 95 10.36 7.93 -3.00
CA ARG A 95 10.59 9.37 -2.74
C ARG A 95 9.28 10.16 -2.75
N TRP A 96 8.42 9.89 -3.73
CA TRP A 96 7.12 10.53 -3.82
C TRP A 96 6.26 10.27 -2.57
N GLN A 97 6.24 9.04 -2.05
CA GLN A 97 5.54 8.73 -0.80
C GLN A 97 6.08 9.55 0.38
N ARG A 98 7.41 9.67 0.51
CA ARG A 98 8.07 10.46 1.58
C ARG A 98 7.78 11.95 1.47
N GLU A 99 7.74 12.50 0.26
CA GLU A 99 7.38 13.90 0.01
C GLU A 99 5.94 14.22 0.46
N ARG A 100 5.05 13.21 0.41
CA ARG A 100 3.63 13.34 0.78
C ARG A 100 3.35 13.13 2.27
N LEU A 101 4.36 12.77 3.08
CA LEU A 101 4.20 12.60 4.51
C LEU A 101 3.95 13.95 5.21
N PRO A 102 2.90 14.07 6.04
CA PRO A 102 2.73 15.21 6.92
C PRO A 102 3.90 15.32 7.91
N ASP A 103 4.36 16.54 8.15
CA ASP A 103 5.54 16.80 9.01
C ASP A 103 5.39 16.20 10.41
N ALA A 104 4.17 16.22 10.96
CA ALA A 104 3.87 15.70 12.30
C ALA A 104 4.16 14.21 12.49
N ILE A 105 4.21 13.41 11.42
CA ILE A 105 4.48 11.96 11.49
C ILE A 105 5.69 11.53 10.65
N ARG A 106 6.35 12.47 9.97
CA ARG A 106 7.41 12.18 8.99
C ARG A 106 8.53 11.36 9.61
N ASP A 107 9.10 11.83 10.72
CA ASP A 107 10.23 11.15 11.36
C ASP A 107 9.87 9.76 11.88
N LEU A 108 8.66 9.60 12.42
CA LEU A 108 8.15 8.31 12.88
C LEU A 108 8.06 7.29 11.74
N VAL A 109 7.50 7.70 10.59
CA VAL A 109 7.37 6.83 9.43
C VAL A 109 8.74 6.50 8.82
N LEU A 110 9.64 7.48 8.72
CA LEU A 110 10.97 7.26 8.14
C LEU A 110 11.82 6.32 9.01
N GLU A 111 11.78 6.49 10.33
CA GLU A 111 12.44 5.59 11.25
C GLU A 111 11.85 4.18 11.17
N ASP A 112 10.52 4.08 11.04
CA ASP A 112 9.87 2.78 10.91
C ASP A 112 10.23 2.04 9.62
N GLN A 113 10.24 2.77 8.50
CA GLN A 113 10.72 2.27 7.21
C GLN A 113 12.16 1.78 7.31
N ARG A 114 13.04 2.50 8.03
CA ARG A 114 14.45 2.15 8.22
C ARG A 114 14.60 0.88 9.06
N LEU A 115 13.93 0.81 10.21
CA LEU A 115 14.03 -0.32 11.15
C LEU A 115 13.47 -1.63 10.57
N ARG A 116 12.43 -1.54 9.75
CA ARG A 116 11.70 -2.70 9.22
C ARG A 116 11.89 -2.89 7.71
N ASN A 117 12.89 -2.25 7.10
CA ASN A 117 13.08 -2.33 5.65
C ASN A 117 13.33 -3.77 5.16
N GLU A 118 14.05 -4.58 5.94
CA GLU A 118 14.39 -5.95 5.58
C GLU A 118 13.13 -6.81 5.37
N ILE A 119 12.15 -6.71 6.28
CA ILE A 119 10.87 -7.43 6.15
C ILE A 119 9.99 -6.87 5.02
N CYS A 120 10.33 -5.67 4.52
CA CYS A 120 9.72 -5.02 3.37
C CYS A 120 10.58 -5.13 2.10
N TRP A 121 11.47 -6.13 2.01
CA TRP A 121 12.29 -6.40 0.81
C TRP A 121 13.22 -5.25 0.40
N SER A 122 13.67 -4.45 1.36
CA SER A 122 14.55 -3.29 1.13
C SER A 122 13.99 -2.26 0.14
N VAL A 123 12.66 -2.19 -0.01
CA VAL A 123 12.04 -1.30 -1.00
C VAL A 123 12.12 0.18 -0.63
N PHE A 124 12.42 0.49 0.64
CA PHE A 124 12.56 1.86 1.14
C PHE A 124 13.96 2.46 0.92
N ASP A 125 14.86 1.77 0.22
CA ASP A 125 16.16 2.31 -0.22
C ASP A 125 15.97 3.22 -1.45
N CYS A 126 15.32 4.36 -1.17
CA CYS A 126 15.27 5.56 -2.00
C CYS A 126 16.68 6.16 -2.15
#